data_AF-A0AAE3PJ98-F1
#
_entry.id   AF-A0AAE3PJ98-F1
#
_cell.length_a   1.000
_cell.length_b   1.000
_cell.length_c   1.000
_cell.angle_alpha   90.00
_cell.angle_beta   90.00
_cell.angle_gamma   90.00
#
_symmetry.space_group_name_H-M   'P 1'
#
loop_
_entity.id
_entity.type
_entity.pdbx_description
1 polymer ?
#
loop_
_entity_poly.entity_id
_entity_poly.type
_entity_poly.pdbx_seq_one_letter_code
_entity_poly.pdbx_strand_id
1 'polypeptide(L)'
;MSDPSDEPEAPDTLPEALIQRIDSLELPELKAVLSYVERRIDALRTPIEEEIEATAAGEILQIENHGAYALVRKHPPDPDGPGANTDLVSLYHVRREPQLDGTESLHWAYLGDVHNSEQIRCDSCGGHLDKNASVCPHCGSENVHQSETEE
;
A
#
# COMPACT_ATOMS: atom_id res chain seq x y z
N MET A 1 -21.06 -39.30 -14.25
CA MET A 1 -20.29 -40.14 -13.31
C MET A 1 -19.28 -39.20 -12.69
N SER A 2 -19.59 -38.66 -11.51
CA SER A 2 -18.67 -37.83 -10.72
C SER A 2 -18.27 -38.69 -9.53
N ASP A 3 -16.98 -38.95 -9.38
CA ASP A 3 -16.42 -39.71 -8.25
C ASP A 3 -16.69 -38.95 -6.93
N PRO A 4 -17.16 -39.61 -5.86
CA PRO A 4 -17.51 -38.97 -4.59
C PRO A 4 -16.32 -38.82 -3.62
N SER A 5 -15.07 -38.75 -4.11
CA SER A 5 -13.87 -38.73 -3.25
C SER A 5 -12.90 -37.59 -3.57
N ASP A 6 -13.42 -36.45 -4.03
CA ASP A 6 -12.64 -35.20 -4.13
C ASP A 6 -12.63 -34.48 -2.76
N GLU A 7 -12.28 -35.21 -1.69
CA GLU A 7 -12.00 -34.60 -0.39
C GLU A 7 -10.60 -33.97 -0.49
N PRO A 8 -10.46 -32.65 -0.23
CA PRO A 8 -9.18 -31.98 -0.42
C PRO A 8 -8.10 -32.61 0.47
N GLU A 9 -7.01 -33.08 -0.12
CA GLU A 9 -5.88 -33.65 0.63
C GLU A 9 -5.33 -32.59 1.61
N ALA A 10 -5.31 -32.94 2.89
CA ALA A 10 -4.81 -32.06 3.93
C ALA A 10 -3.28 -31.88 3.78
N PRO A 11 -2.75 -30.65 3.96
CA PRO A 11 -1.32 -30.42 3.83
C PRO A 11 -0.52 -31.12 4.96
N ASP A 12 0.55 -31.83 4.58
CA ASP A 12 1.44 -32.60 5.47
C ASP A 12 2.12 -31.78 6.57
N THR A 13 2.05 -30.45 6.49
CA THR A 13 2.66 -29.53 7.46
C THR A 13 1.82 -29.33 8.72
N LEU A 14 0.56 -29.77 8.73
CA LEU A 14 -0.34 -29.62 9.86
C LEU A 14 -0.37 -30.89 10.74
N PRO A 15 -0.45 -30.76 12.08
CA PRO A 15 -0.62 -31.92 12.95
C PRO A 15 -1.95 -32.64 12.68
N GLU A 16 -1.91 -33.97 12.65
CA GLU A 16 -3.08 -34.84 12.45
C GLU A 16 -4.28 -34.49 13.35
N ALA A 17 -4.02 -34.16 14.61
CA ALA A 17 -5.07 -33.78 15.56
C ALA A 17 -5.79 -32.46 15.20
N LEU A 18 -5.14 -31.57 14.44
CA LEU A 18 -5.74 -30.35 13.91
C LEU A 18 -6.58 -30.65 12.67
N ILE A 19 -6.10 -31.51 11.78
CA ILE A 19 -6.82 -31.97 10.59
C ILE A 19 -8.16 -32.59 11.01
N GLN A 20 -8.13 -33.58 11.91
CA GLN A 20 -9.35 -34.22 12.43
C GLN A 20 -10.32 -33.24 13.11
N ARG A 21 -9.80 -32.17 13.72
CA ARG A 21 -10.65 -31.12 14.29
C ARG A 21 -11.33 -30.30 13.21
N ILE A 22 -10.60 -29.90 12.17
CA ILE A 22 -11.15 -29.13 11.04
C ILE A 22 -12.19 -29.97 10.29
N ASP A 23 -11.92 -31.25 10.04
CA ASP A 23 -12.83 -32.17 9.35
C ASP A 23 -14.14 -32.41 10.11
N SER A 24 -14.12 -32.23 11.44
CA SER A 24 -15.31 -32.34 12.28
C SER A 24 -16.19 -31.09 12.33
N LEU A 25 -15.74 -29.97 11.71
CA LEU A 25 -16.48 -28.71 11.72
C LEU A 25 -17.56 -28.65 10.65
N GLU A 26 -18.68 -28.03 11.00
CA GLU A 26 -19.72 -27.72 10.04
C GLU A 26 -19.35 -26.50 9.19
N LEU A 27 -19.95 -26.36 8.00
CA LEU A 27 -19.70 -25.24 7.07
C LEU A 27 -19.66 -23.82 7.72
N PRO A 28 -20.59 -23.42 8.61
CA PRO A 28 -20.52 -22.11 9.25
C PRO A 28 -19.30 -21.97 10.18
N GLU A 29 -18.87 -23.04 10.83
CA GLU A 29 -17.70 -23.06 11.72
C GLU A 29 -16.41 -22.99 10.90
N LEU A 30 -16.34 -23.72 9.78
CA LEU A 30 -15.23 -23.62 8.82
C LEU A 30 -15.04 -22.18 8.30
N LYS A 31 -16.13 -21.48 7.96
CA LYS A 31 -16.07 -20.06 7.56
C LYS A 31 -15.57 -19.15 8.68
N ALA A 32 -15.96 -19.43 9.91
CA ALA A 32 -15.48 -18.68 11.07
C ALA A 32 -13.98 -18.93 11.33
N VAL A 33 -13.52 -20.17 11.17
CA VAL A 33 -12.10 -20.52 11.23
C VAL A 33 -11.32 -19.82 10.13
N LEU A 34 -11.79 -19.86 8.88
CA LEU A 34 -11.16 -19.15 7.76
C LEU A 34 -10.99 -17.65 8.07
N SER A 35 -12.06 -16.99 8.51
CA SER A 35 -12.04 -15.56 8.86
C SER A 35 -11.09 -15.25 10.03
N TYR A 36 -10.90 -16.18 10.97
CA TYR A 36 -9.95 -16.02 12.06
C TYR A 36 -8.50 -16.25 11.59
N VAL A 37 -8.28 -17.27 10.76
CA VAL A 37 -6.98 -17.58 10.16
C VAL A 37 -6.49 -16.42 9.31
N GLU A 38 -7.34 -15.85 8.44
CA GLU A 38 -7.01 -14.65 7.64
C GLU A 38 -6.55 -13.49 8.53
N ARG A 39 -7.34 -13.15 9.56
CA ARG A 39 -6.95 -12.10 10.53
C ARG A 39 -5.66 -12.42 11.28
N ARG A 40 -5.41 -13.70 11.58
CA ARG A 40 -4.20 -14.13 12.28
C ARG A 40 -2.98 -14.04 11.38
N ILE A 41 -3.12 -14.39 10.10
CA ILE A 41 -2.09 -14.22 9.07
C ILE A 41 -1.79 -12.72 8.93
N ASP A 42 -2.80 -11.86 8.76
CA ASP A 42 -2.61 -10.42 8.62
C ASP A 42 -1.92 -9.79 9.84
N ALA A 43 -2.22 -10.26 11.05
CA ALA A 43 -1.58 -9.78 12.28
C ALA A 43 -0.13 -10.26 12.44
N LEU A 44 0.29 -11.31 11.73
CA LEU A 44 1.65 -11.86 11.78
C LEU A 44 2.52 -11.38 10.60
N ARG A 45 1.90 -10.90 9.52
CA ARG A 45 2.59 -10.30 8.39
C ARG A 45 3.30 -9.02 8.82
N THR A 46 4.40 -8.73 8.15
CA THR A 46 5.01 -7.40 8.17
C THR A 46 3.97 -6.38 7.70
N PRO A 47 3.87 -5.18 8.29
CA PRO A 47 3.02 -4.11 7.76
C PRO A 47 3.34 -3.81 6.28
N ILE A 48 2.33 -3.49 5.48
CA ILE A 48 2.53 -3.31 4.03
C ILE A 48 3.40 -2.09 3.75
N GLU A 49 3.34 -1.11 4.63
CA GLU A 49 4.14 0.11 4.63
C GLU A 49 5.63 -0.21 4.70
N GLU A 50 6.04 -1.09 5.62
CA GLU A 50 7.44 -1.50 5.77
C GLU A 50 7.95 -2.26 4.53
N GLU A 51 7.13 -3.14 3.94
CA GLU A 51 7.49 -3.83 2.69
C GLU A 51 7.59 -2.86 1.50
N ILE A 52 6.69 -1.88 1.44
CA ILE A 52 6.68 -0.83 0.41
C ILE A 52 7.96 0.00 0.51
N GLU A 53 8.30 0.49 1.70
CA GLU A 53 9.51 1.30 1.93
C GLU A 53 10.80 0.53 1.59
N ALA A 54 10.84 -0.77 1.90
CA ALA A 54 12.01 -1.61 1.64
C ALA A 54 12.22 -1.93 0.15
N THR A 55 11.16 -1.96 -0.66
CA THR A 55 11.20 -2.47 -2.05
C THR A 55 10.91 -1.43 -3.12
N ALA A 56 10.40 -0.26 -2.74
CA ALA A 56 10.09 0.80 -3.67
C ALA A 56 11.32 1.29 -4.45
N ALA A 57 11.14 1.48 -5.75
CA ALA A 57 12.10 2.21 -6.57
C ALA A 57 11.76 3.71 -6.57
N GLY A 58 12.74 4.57 -6.27
CA GLY A 58 12.55 6.01 -6.17
C GLY A 58 12.21 6.46 -4.74
N GLU A 59 11.70 7.68 -4.58
CA GLU A 59 11.41 8.27 -3.28
C GLU A 59 9.92 8.20 -2.96
N ILE A 60 9.56 7.58 -1.83
CA ILE A 60 8.18 7.49 -1.35
C ILE A 60 7.80 8.81 -0.68
N LEU A 61 6.68 9.40 -1.10
CA LEU A 61 6.14 10.63 -0.52
C LEU A 61 5.04 10.34 0.51
N GLN A 62 4.17 9.38 0.18
CA GLN A 62 3.00 9.08 1.00
C GLN A 62 2.54 7.64 0.76
N ILE A 63 2.14 6.98 1.84
CA ILE A 63 1.48 5.66 1.83
C ILE A 63 0.15 5.79 2.55
N GLU A 64 -0.95 5.44 1.87
CA GLU A 64 -2.28 5.36 2.46
C GLU A 64 -2.69 3.88 2.52
N ASN A 65 -2.69 3.29 3.72
CA ASN A 65 -3.03 1.89 3.92
C ASN A 65 -4.55 1.69 4.09
N HIS A 66 -5.12 0.80 3.28
CA HIS A 66 -6.54 0.41 3.29
C HIS A 66 -6.76 -1.06 3.69
N GLY A 67 -5.77 -1.68 4.34
CA GLY A 67 -5.79 -3.06 4.82
C GLY A 67 -5.44 -4.08 3.72
N ALA A 68 -6.32 -4.23 2.73
CA ALA A 68 -6.11 -5.18 1.63
C ALA A 68 -5.12 -4.66 0.56
N TYR A 69 -4.96 -3.34 0.49
CA TYR A 69 -4.07 -2.65 -0.44
C TYR A 69 -3.61 -1.33 0.17
N ALA A 70 -2.61 -0.70 -0.44
CA ALA A 70 -2.19 0.65 -0.14
C ALA A 70 -2.14 1.51 -1.42
N LEU A 71 -2.45 2.80 -1.28
CA LEU A 71 -2.17 3.78 -2.31
C LEU A 71 -0.83 4.45 -2.01
N VAL A 72 0.07 4.44 -2.99
CA VAL A 72 1.44 4.93 -2.81
C VAL A 72 1.70 6.06 -3.79
N ARG A 73 2.12 7.20 -3.27
CA ARG A 73 2.62 8.33 -4.06
C ARG A 73 4.13 8.35 -3.95
N LYS A 74 4.81 8.39 -5.09
CA LYS A 74 6.27 8.40 -5.13
C LYS A 74 6.81 9.22 -6.29
N HIS A 75 8.00 9.76 -6.11
CA HIS A 75 8.81 10.21 -7.22
C HIS A 75 9.43 9.00 -7.93
N PRO A 76 9.24 8.84 -9.24
CA PRO A 76 9.92 7.79 -9.99
C PRO A 76 11.44 8.06 -10.00
N PRO A 77 12.27 7.02 -10.23
CA PRO A 77 13.69 7.23 -10.43
C PRO A 77 13.94 8.22 -11.59
N ASP A 78 14.95 9.06 -11.42
CA ASP A 78 15.35 10.04 -12.43
C ASP A 78 15.87 9.31 -13.70
N PRO A 79 15.38 9.67 -14.91
CA PRO A 79 15.83 9.04 -16.14
C PRO A 79 17.27 9.41 -16.53
N ASP A 80 17.76 10.57 -16.09
CA ASP A 80 19.02 11.19 -16.52
C ASP A 80 20.13 11.10 -15.45
N GLY A 81 19.83 10.59 -14.25
CA GLY A 81 20.82 10.51 -13.18
C GLY A 81 20.43 9.68 -11.96
N PRO A 82 21.34 9.57 -10.98
CA PRO A 82 21.03 8.97 -9.69
C PRO A 82 20.14 9.93 -8.88
N GLY A 83 18.90 9.53 -8.61
CA GLY A 83 17.96 10.32 -7.84
C GLY A 83 16.52 9.98 -8.16
N ALA A 84 15.59 10.74 -7.59
CA ALA A 84 14.18 10.67 -7.94
C ALA A 84 13.80 11.92 -8.74
N ASN A 85 12.96 11.75 -9.76
CA ASN A 85 12.40 12.86 -10.51
C ASN A 85 11.35 13.58 -9.66
N THR A 86 11.77 14.67 -9.03
CA THR A 86 10.93 15.48 -8.14
C THR A 86 9.85 16.28 -8.86
N ASP A 87 9.93 16.40 -10.19
CA ASP A 87 8.93 17.12 -10.99
C ASP A 87 7.67 16.28 -11.22
N LEU A 88 7.77 14.97 -11.06
CA LEU A 88 6.68 14.02 -11.30
C LEU A 88 6.33 13.25 -10.04
N VAL A 89 5.05 13.25 -9.67
CA VAL A 89 4.53 12.36 -8.63
C VAL A 89 3.63 11.33 -9.30
N SER A 90 3.97 10.06 -9.14
CA SER A 90 3.19 8.95 -9.67
C SER A 90 2.41 8.26 -8.55
N LEU A 91 1.15 7.94 -8.82
CA LEU A 91 0.28 7.21 -7.92
C LEU A 91 0.23 5.72 -8.31
N TYR A 92 0.34 4.85 -7.31
CA TYR A 92 0.29 3.41 -7.47
C TYR A 92 -0.72 2.79 -6.52
N HIS A 93 -1.40 1.74 -6.98
CA HIS A 93 -2.14 0.81 -6.15
C HIS A 93 -1.26 -0.41 -5.88
N VAL A 94 -0.91 -0.62 -4.62
CA VAL A 94 -0.01 -1.68 -4.18
C VAL A 94 -0.78 -2.71 -3.37
N ARG A 95 -0.66 -3.99 -3.75
CA ARG A 95 -1.29 -5.11 -3.05
C ARG A 95 -0.31 -6.26 -2.87
N ARG A 96 -0.53 -7.10 -1.86
CA ARG A 96 0.16 -8.39 -1.78
C ARG A 96 -0.45 -9.36 -2.78
N GLU A 97 0.42 -10.02 -3.53
CA GLU A 97 0.03 -11.06 -4.49
C GLU A 97 0.76 -12.36 -4.11
N PRO A 98 0.01 -13.44 -3.83
CA PRO A 98 0.61 -14.74 -3.56
C PRO A 98 1.23 -15.29 -4.83
N GLN A 99 2.44 -15.81 -4.69
CA GLN A 99 3.20 -16.43 -5.75
C GLN A 99 2.99 -17.95 -5.76
N LEU A 100 3.30 -18.56 -6.91
CA LEU A 100 3.14 -20.01 -7.11
C LEU A 100 4.00 -20.85 -6.15
N ASP A 101 5.07 -20.27 -5.61
CA ASP A 101 5.95 -20.89 -4.63
C ASP A 101 5.48 -20.73 -3.17
N GLY A 102 4.32 -20.10 -2.96
CA GLY A 102 3.76 -19.83 -1.64
C GLY A 102 4.35 -18.59 -0.95
N THR A 103 5.27 -17.87 -1.59
CA THR A 103 5.73 -16.56 -1.11
C THR A 103 4.74 -15.47 -1.49
N GLU A 104 4.88 -14.29 -0.90
CA GLU A 104 4.09 -13.11 -1.28
C GLU A 104 5.04 -12.04 -1.81
N SER A 105 4.56 -11.29 -2.79
CA SER A 105 5.27 -10.14 -3.33
C SER A 105 4.33 -8.96 -3.50
N LEU A 106 4.88 -7.74 -3.47
CA LEU A 106 4.10 -6.55 -3.74
C LEU A 106 3.86 -6.40 -5.24
N HIS A 107 2.59 -6.40 -5.63
CA HIS A 107 2.14 -6.05 -6.96
C HIS A 107 1.87 -4.55 -7.04
N TRP A 108 2.57 -3.85 -7.93
CA TRP A 108 2.48 -2.41 -8.14
C TRP A 108 1.71 -2.09 -9.42
N ALA A 109 0.49 -1.56 -9.29
CA ALA A 109 -0.30 -1.10 -10.43
C ALA A 109 -0.22 0.43 -10.54
N TYR A 110 0.36 0.95 -11.63
CA TYR A 110 0.40 2.38 -11.91
C TYR A 110 -1.00 2.92 -12.22
N LEU A 111 -1.40 3.97 -11.51
CA LEU A 111 -2.71 4.61 -11.67
C LEU A 111 -2.66 5.93 -12.44
N GLY A 112 -1.49 6.54 -12.57
CA GLY A 112 -1.31 7.82 -13.25
C GLY A 112 -0.39 8.77 -12.50
N ASP A 113 -0.07 9.88 -13.15
CA ASP A 113 0.67 10.98 -12.54
C ASP A 113 -0.31 11.96 -11.88
N VAL A 114 0.05 12.38 -10.67
CA VAL A 114 -0.74 13.29 -9.84
C VAL A 114 0.07 14.54 -9.55
N HIS A 115 -0.63 15.64 -9.32
CA HIS A 115 0.02 16.87 -8.87
C HIS A 115 0.59 16.63 -7.48
N ASN A 116 1.81 17.10 -7.22
CA ASN A 116 2.36 17.03 -5.89
C ASN A 116 1.53 17.94 -4.98
N SER A 117 0.68 17.36 -4.12
CA SER A 117 -0.12 18.09 -3.13
C SER A 117 0.74 18.83 -2.09
N GLU A 118 2.05 18.58 -2.00
CA GLU A 118 2.97 19.43 -1.23
C GLU A 118 3.30 20.75 -1.95
N GLN A 119 2.86 20.93 -3.21
CA GLN A 119 2.88 22.23 -3.85
C GLN A 119 1.80 23.09 -3.20
N ILE A 120 2.26 23.89 -2.26
CA ILE A 120 1.51 24.97 -1.66
C ILE A 120 0.86 25.78 -2.80
N ARG A 121 -0.44 26.07 -2.68
CA ARG A 121 -1.11 26.94 -3.65
C ARG A 121 -1.25 28.32 -3.05
N CYS A 122 -1.03 29.32 -3.88
CA CYS A 122 -1.23 30.70 -3.47
C CYS A 122 -2.72 30.93 -3.20
N ASP A 123 -3.07 31.38 -2.00
CA ASP A 123 -4.46 31.68 -1.65
C ASP A 123 -5.07 32.80 -2.50
N SER A 124 -4.21 33.69 -3.04
CA SER A 124 -4.65 34.83 -3.85
C SER A 124 -4.93 34.47 -5.32
N CYS A 125 -4.10 33.62 -5.93
CA CYS A 125 -4.20 33.35 -7.38
C CYS A 125 -4.32 31.86 -7.75
N GLY A 126 -4.21 30.95 -6.79
CA GLY A 126 -4.22 29.50 -6.99
C GLY A 126 -2.97 28.94 -7.67
N GLY A 127 -1.97 29.77 -7.97
CA GLY A 127 -0.71 29.35 -8.58
C GLY A 127 0.12 28.48 -7.65
N HIS A 128 0.90 27.56 -8.21
CA HIS A 128 1.78 26.67 -7.45
C HIS A 128 2.94 27.46 -6.82
N LEU A 129 3.32 27.06 -5.61
CA LEU A 129 4.36 27.67 -4.80
C LEU A 129 5.29 26.61 -4.26
N ASP A 130 6.57 26.95 -4.21
CA ASP A 130 7.52 26.22 -3.39
C ASP A 130 7.17 26.40 -1.91
N LYS A 131 7.39 25.35 -1.11
CA LYS A 131 7.19 25.37 0.34
C LYS A 131 7.97 26.44 1.10
N ASN A 132 9.03 26.97 0.47
CA ASN A 132 9.89 28.02 1.02
C ASN A 132 9.62 29.41 0.40
N ALA A 133 8.64 29.55 -0.49
CA ALA A 133 8.33 30.82 -1.16
C ALA A 133 7.51 31.74 -0.25
N SER A 134 8.16 32.75 0.31
CA SER A 134 7.49 33.81 1.09
C SER A 134 6.63 34.74 0.22
N VAL A 135 6.93 34.82 -1.08
CA VAL A 135 6.19 35.64 -2.05
C VAL A 135 5.84 34.79 -3.28
N CYS A 136 4.59 34.87 -3.71
CA CYS A 136 4.11 34.19 -4.89
C CYS A 136 4.78 34.74 -6.17
N PRO A 137 5.51 33.93 -6.96
CA PRO A 137 6.12 34.38 -8.21
C PRO A 137 5.08 34.64 -9.32
N HIS A 138 3.85 34.13 -9.17
CA HIS A 138 2.78 34.31 -10.16
C HIS A 138 1.98 35.60 -9.99
N CYS A 139 1.77 36.07 -8.76
CA CYS A 139 0.94 37.26 -8.49
C CYS A 139 1.55 38.28 -7.53
N GLY A 140 2.67 37.96 -6.89
CA GLY A 140 3.36 38.86 -5.96
C GLY A 140 2.76 38.94 -4.56
N SER A 141 1.76 38.12 -4.21
CA SER A 141 1.21 38.09 -2.85
C SER A 141 2.19 37.43 -1.88
N GLU A 142 2.28 37.96 -0.66
CA GLU A 142 2.98 37.31 0.44
C GLU A 142 2.15 36.10 0.91
N ASN A 143 2.72 34.89 0.90
CA ASN A 143 2.00 33.70 1.36
C ASN A 143 2.39 33.42 2.81
N VAL A 144 1.44 33.66 3.72
CA VAL A 144 1.59 33.36 5.14
C VAL A 144 1.02 31.96 5.38
N HIS A 145 1.76 30.92 5.01
CA HIS A 145 1.47 29.59 5.57
C HIS A 145 2.00 29.54 7.00
N GLN A 146 1.28 30.18 7.92
CA GLN A 146 1.39 29.88 9.34
C GLN A 146 0.58 28.61 9.57
N SER A 147 1.23 27.44 9.50
CA SER A 147 0.75 26.33 10.33
C SER A 147 1.02 26.76 11.77
N GLU A 148 -0.02 27.32 12.41
CA GLU A 148 -0.04 27.54 13.85
C GLU A 148 0.11 26.17 14.52
N THR A 149 1.34 25.81 14.89
CA THR A 149 1.56 24.86 15.98
C THR A 149 1.41 25.66 17.26
N GLU A 150 0.17 25.78 17.75
CA GLU A 150 -0.09 26.18 19.14
C GLU A 150 0.34 25.03 20.09
N GLU A 151 0.85 25.46 21.25
CA GLU A 151 1.63 24.75 22.27
C GLU A 151 1.02 23.47 22.88
#